data_AF-A0A7X0FUT8-F1
#
_entry.id   AF-A0A7X0FUT8-F1
#
_cell.length_a   1.000
_cell.length_b   1.000
_cell.length_c   1.000
_cell.angle_alpha   90.00
_cell.angle_beta   90.00
_cell.angle_gamma   90.00
#
_symmetry.space_group_name_H-M   'P 1'
#
loop_
_entity.id
_entity.type
_entity.pdbx_description
1 polymer ?
#
loop_
_entity_poly.entity_id
_entity_poly.type
_entity_poly.pdbx_seq_one_letter_code
_entity_poly.pdbx_strand_id
1 'polypeptide(L)' 'MKRRTVGDVMTRNWQDPAEVHVRVQEGVVHLTGRVERKSLVPVVVRMTAATEGVVDVVQNLGYDYADTSAAPHPGV' A
#
# COMPACT_ATOMS: atom_id res chain seq x y z
N MET A 1 -23.89 -4.58 18.83
CA MET A 1 -22.95 -3.75 18.03
C MET A 1 -22.41 -4.62 16.90
N LYS A 2 -22.73 -4.32 15.63
CA LYS A 2 -22.39 -5.19 14.49
C LYS A 2 -20.89 -5.07 14.15
N ARG A 3 -20.12 -6.15 14.33
CA ARG A 3 -18.76 -6.26 13.77
C ARG A 3 -18.87 -6.24 12.25
N ARG A 4 -18.51 -5.15 11.60
CA ARG A 4 -18.35 -5.09 10.15
C ARG A 4 -16.89 -5.44 9.85
N THR A 5 -16.66 -6.70 9.48
CA THR A 5 -15.41 -7.10 8.83
C THR A 5 -15.49 -6.55 7.41
N VAL A 6 -14.70 -5.53 7.09
CA VAL A 6 -14.52 -5.09 5.70
C VAL A 6 -13.78 -6.20 4.97
N GLY A 7 -14.41 -6.70 3.91
CA GLY A 7 -14.01 -7.90 3.18
C GLY A 7 -12.71 -7.73 2.42
N ASP A 8 -12.09 -8.88 2.21
CA ASP A 8 -10.92 -9.16 1.37
C ASP A 8 -10.98 -8.40 0.03
N VAL A 9 -9.98 -7.55 -0.22
CA VAL A 9 -9.73 -6.94 -1.54
C VAL A 9 -8.39 -7.44 -2.02
N MET A 10 -8.32 -8.72 -2.39
CA MET A 10 -7.18 -9.31 -3.08
C MET A 10 -7.56 -9.52 -4.55
N THR A 11 -7.33 -8.50 -5.37
CA THR A 11 -7.44 -8.64 -6.83
C THR A 11 -6.26 -9.47 -7.31
N ARG A 12 -6.51 -10.78 -7.41
CA ARG A 12 -5.65 -11.81 -7.98
C ARG A 12 -5.32 -11.47 -9.43
N ASN A 13 -4.08 -11.05 -9.71
CA ASN A 13 -3.50 -11.18 -11.04
C ASN A 13 -2.04 -11.64 -10.96
N TRP A 14 -1.88 -12.92 -11.27
CA TRP A 14 -0.72 -13.70 -11.69
C TRP A 14 0.61 -12.95 -11.94
N GLN A 15 1.58 -13.12 -11.02
CA GLN A 15 3.05 -13.24 -11.15
C GLN A 15 3.68 -12.64 -9.88
N ASP A 16 3.96 -13.51 -8.90
CA ASP A 16 4.43 -13.20 -7.54
C ASP A 16 3.51 -12.26 -6.72
N PRO A 17 2.69 -12.79 -5.79
CA PRO A 17 1.90 -11.91 -4.93
C PRO A 17 2.88 -11.18 -4.02
N ALA A 18 3.15 -9.93 -4.36
CA ALA A 18 3.45 -8.89 -3.38
C ALA A 18 2.73 -9.24 -2.06
N GLU A 19 3.45 -9.74 -1.07
CA GLU A 19 2.88 -10.28 0.16
C GLU A 19 2.48 -9.10 1.06
N VAL A 20 1.44 -8.37 0.65
CA VAL A 20 0.95 -7.20 1.35
C VAL A 20 -0.07 -7.64 2.37
N HIS A 21 0.29 -7.50 3.64
CA HIS A 21 -0.57 -7.71 4.79
C HIS A 21 -1.22 -6.40 5.20
N VAL A 22 -2.52 -6.47 5.49
CA VAL A 22 -3.33 -5.33 5.89
C VAL A 22 -3.92 -5.58 7.28
N ARG A 23 -3.71 -4.64 8.20
CA ARG A 23 -4.34 -4.66 9.53
C ARG A 23 -5.01 -3.33 9.83
N VAL A 24 -6.23 -3.37 10.34
CA VAL A 24 -6.98 -2.17 10.71
C VAL A 24 -7.16 -2.12 12.22
N GLN A 25 -6.74 -1.01 12.84
CA GLN A 25 -6.87 -0.76 14.27
C GLN A 25 -7.37 0.65 14.48
N GLU A 26 -8.56 0.80 15.08
CA GLU A 26 -9.17 2.10 15.40
C GLU A 26 -9.24 3.09 14.22
N GLY A 27 -9.47 2.57 13.00
CA GLY A 27 -9.52 3.38 11.77
C GLY A 27 -8.15 3.62 11.12
N VAL A 28 -7.06 3.20 11.76
CA VAL A 28 -5.70 3.26 11.18
C VAL A 28 -5.38 1.96 10.45
N VAL A 29 -5.05 2.07 9.16
CA VAL A 29 -4.65 0.93 8.33
C VAL A 29 -3.14 0.78 8.33
N HIS A 30 -2.67 -0.40 8.69
CA HIS A 30 -1.27 -0.78 8.67
C HIS A 30 -1.03 -1.70 7.47
N LEU A 31 -0.21 -1.22 6.54
CA LEU A 31 0.23 -1.96 5.36
C LEU A 31 1.66 -2.43 5.57
N THR A 32 1.90 -3.73 5.52
CA THR A 32 3.24 -4.32 5.67
C THR A 32 3.49 -5.35 4.60
N GLY A 33 4.73 -5.53 4.14
CA GLY A 33 5.02 -6.52 3.11
C GLY A 33 5.94 -5.99 2.03
N ARG A 34 5.77 -6.51 0.81
CA ARG A 34 6.59 -6.16 -0.34
C ARG A 34 5.73 -5.94 -1.56
N VAL A 35 6.09 -4.98 -2.40
CA VAL A 35 5.48 -4.71 -3.71
C VAL A 35 6.52 -4.81 -4.81
N GLU A 36 6.10 -5.05 -6.05
CA GLU A 36 7.05 -5.17 -7.18
C GLU A 36 7.87 -3.89 -7.38
N ARG A 37 7.23 -2.71 -7.24
CA ARG A 37 7.83 -1.41 -7.58
C ARG A 37 7.67 -0.40 -6.47
N LYS A 38 8.71 0.42 -6.26
CA LYS A 38 8.67 1.53 -5.29
C LYS A 38 7.54 2.51 -5.60
N SER A 39 7.28 2.78 -6.87
CA SER A 39 6.19 3.66 -7.30
C SER A 39 4.79 3.18 -6.89
N LEU A 40 4.60 1.88 -6.60
CA LEU A 40 3.32 1.34 -6.15
C LEU A 40 3.02 1.66 -4.68
N VAL A 41 4.04 1.85 -3.85
CA VAL A 41 3.87 2.18 -2.41
C VAL A 41 2.94 3.40 -2.21
N PRO A 42 3.21 4.58 -2.80
CA PRO A 42 2.32 5.73 -2.64
C PRO A 42 0.94 5.55 -3.30
N VAL A 43 0.83 4.71 -4.33
CA VAL A 43 -0.46 4.41 -4.99
C VAL A 43 -1.36 3.62 -4.05
N VAL A 44 -0.84 2.53 -3.48
CA VAL A 44 -1.58 1.68 -2.52
C VAL A 44 -2.00 2.50 -1.31
N VAL A 45 -1.10 3.29 -0.73
CA VAL A 45 -1.40 4.18 0.41
C VAL A 45 -2.55 5.13 0.10
N ARG A 46 -2.53 5.80 -1.06
CA ARG A 46 -3.60 6.75 -1.44
C ARG A 46 -4.93 6.06 -1.67
N MET A 47 -4.94 4.88 -2.29
CA MET A 47 -6.18 4.11 -2.48
C MET A 47 -6.77 3.67 -1.14
N THR A 48 -5.92 3.20 -0.21
CA THR A 48 -6.34 2.84 1.14
C THR A 48 -6.87 4.05 1.90
N ALA A 49 -6.18 5.19 1.86
CA ALA A 49 -6.60 6.42 2.53
C ALA A 49 -7.92 6.98 1.99
N ALA A 50 -8.27 6.72 0.73
CA ALA A 50 -9.54 7.12 0.14
C ALA A 50 -10.73 6.23 0.54
N THR A 51 -10.50 5.14 1.28
CA THR A 51 -11.55 4.21 1.69
C THR A 51 -12.33 4.79 2.89
N GLU A 52 -13.66 4.72 2.84
CA GLU A 52 -14.53 5.23 3.91
C GLU A 52 -14.20 4.58 5.27
N GLY A 53 -14.01 5.40 6.30
CA GLY A 53 -13.68 4.96 7.66
C GLY A 53 -12.18 4.80 7.94
N VAL A 54 -11.31 5.04 6.96
CA VAL A 54 -9.87 5.15 7.16
C VAL A 54 -9.54 6.54 7.70
N VAL A 55 -8.92 6.57 8.87
CA VAL A 55 -8.46 7.79 9.56
C VAL A 55 -7.01 8.08 9.19
N ASP A 56 -6.18 7.04 9.13
CA ASP A 56 -4.77 7.16 8.78
C ASP A 56 -4.24 5.86 8.15
N VAL A 57 -3.12 5.95 7.43
CA VAL A 57 -2.45 4.82 6.80
C VAL A 57 -0.97 4.82 7.17
N VAL A 58 -0.55 3.82 7.94
CA VAL A 58 0.84 3.54 8.26
C VAL A 58 1.34 2.44 7.32
N GLN A 59 2.43 2.70 6.60
CA GLN A 59 3.00 1.73 5.67
C GLN A 59 4.44 1.37 6.05
N ASN A 60 4.75 0.09 5.95
CA ASN A 60 6.09 -0.48 5.97
C ASN A 60 6.21 -1.51 4.84
N LEU A 61 6.19 -1.00 3.61
CA LEU A 61 6.29 -1.79 2.38
C LEU A 61 7.70 -1.71 1.80
N GLY A 62 8.32 -2.88 1.65
CA GLY A 62 9.51 -3.05 0.81
C GLY A 62 9.15 -3.09 -0.68
N TYR A 63 10.17 -2.97 -1.54
CA TYR A 63 9.98 -3.08 -2.98
C TYR A 63 11.11 -3.87 -3.65
N ASP A 64 10.79 -4.56 -4.74
CA ASP A 64 11.78 -5.31 -5.52
C ASP A 64 12.54 -4.44 -6.50
N TYR A 65 11.87 -3.47 -7.12
CA TYR A 65 12.46 -2.57 -8.09
C TYR A 65 12.22 -1.10 -7.73
N ALA A 66 13.31 -0.34 -7.58
CA ALA A 66 13.26 1.12 -7.48
C ALA A 66 13.23 1.72 -8.90
N ASP A 67 12.02 1.94 -9.41
CA ASP A 67 11.74 2.63 -10.68
C ASP A 67 11.63 4.15 -10.55
N THR A 68 11.69 4.69 -9.33
CA THR A 68 11.73 6.13 -9.11
C THR A 68 13.14 6.63 -9.45
N SER A 69 13.33 7.12 -10.68
CA SER A 69 14.54 7.88 -11.03
C SER A 69 14.59 9.15 -10.17
N ALA A 70 15.30 9.07 -9.04
CA ALA A 70 15.66 10.25 -8.28
C ALA A 70 16.80 10.96 -9.03
N ALA A 71 16.45 11.84 -9.97
CA ALA A 71 17.39 12.79 -10.52
C ALA A 71 16.68 14.09 -10.93
N PRO A 72 16.74 15.16 -10.12
CA PRO A 72 17.00 16.45 -10.73
C PRO A 72 18.39 16.36 -11.36
N HIS A 73 18.49 16.59 -12.66
CA HIS A 73 19.77 16.74 -13.34
C HIS A 73 20.48 17.95 -12.71
N PRO A 74 21.67 17.81 -12.08
CA PRO A 74 22.47 18.97 -11.77
C PRO A 74 23.18 19.39 -13.06
N GLY A 75 22.56 20.30 -13.82
CA GLY A 75 23.22 20.95 -14.94
C GLY A 75 22.25 21.36 -16.05
N VAL A 76 21.68 22.56 -15.90
CA VAL A 76 21.71 23.63 -16.91
C VAL A 76 21.82 24.98 -16.21
#